data_AF-A0A2M4C511-F1
#
_entry.id   AF-A0A2M4C511-F1
#
_cell.length_a   1.000
_cell.length_b   1.000
_cell.length_c   1.000
_cell.angle_alpha   90.00
_cell.angle_beta   90.00
_cell.angle_gamma   90.00
#
_symmetry.space_group_name_H-M   'P 1'
#
loop_
_entity.id
_entity.type
_entity.pdbx_description
1 polymer ?
#
loop_
_entity_poly.entity_id
_entity_poly.type
_entity_poly.pdbx_seq_one_letter_code
_entity_poly.pdbx_strand_id
1 'polypeptide(L)'
;CEGKPLADEQFVGELSSPELDVTVGLLGGKVHGSLARAGKVKGQTPKVEKKEKKKKKTGRAKRRIQYNRRFSSVVQAYGRRRGPNANST
;
A
#
# COMPACT_ATOMS: atom_id res chain seq x y z
N CYS A 1 32.44 -16.33 29.55
CA CYS A 1 33.29 -15.55 30.49
C CYS A 1 32.49 -14.61 31.39
N GLU A 2 31.37 -15.06 31.96
CA GLU A 2 30.58 -14.28 32.94
C GLU A 2 30.33 -12.80 32.52
N GLY A 3 30.16 -12.54 31.22
CA GLY A 3 29.96 -11.19 30.68
C GLY A 3 31.19 -10.27 30.61
N LYS A 4 32.40 -10.74 30.93
CA LYS A 4 33.64 -9.96 30.78
C LYS A 4 34.22 -10.14 29.36
N PRO A 5 34.67 -9.05 28.70
CA PRO A 5 35.37 -9.16 27.43
C PRO A 5 36.72 -9.85 27.64
N LEU A 6 37.05 -10.77 26.73
CA LEU A 6 38.35 -11.40 26.68
C LEU A 6 39.34 -10.51 25.92
N ALA A 7 40.58 -10.46 26.39
CA ALA A 7 41.68 -9.86 25.63
C ALA A 7 42.17 -10.84 24.56
N ASP A 8 42.71 -10.32 23.46
CA ASP A 8 43.13 -11.13 22.31
C ASP A 8 44.22 -12.16 22.65
N GLU A 9 45.04 -11.88 23.67
CA GLU A 9 46.17 -12.71 24.12
C GLU A 9 45.82 -13.68 25.25
N GLN A 10 44.53 -13.85 25.58
CA GLN A 10 44.11 -14.70 26.69
C GLN A 10 43.88 -16.15 26.23
N PHE A 11 44.59 -17.10 26.84
CA PHE A 11 44.44 -18.52 26.49
C PHE A 11 43.15 -19.12 27.03
N VAL A 12 42.45 -19.87 26.19
CA VAL A 12 41.18 -20.56 26.53
C VAL A 12 41.35 -21.53 27.71
N GLY A 13 42.55 -22.10 27.89
CA GLY A 13 42.87 -23.00 29.00
C GLY A 13 42.90 -22.34 30.38
N GLU A 14 42.97 -21.01 30.44
CA GLU A 14 43.01 -20.24 31.70
C GLU A 14 41.62 -19.75 32.14
N LEU A 15 40.57 -20.11 31.40
CA LEU A 15 39.21 -19.70 31.70
C LEU A 15 38.62 -20.52 32.86
N SER A 16 38.04 -19.84 33.84
CA SER A 16 37.35 -20.47 34.97
C SER A 16 36.11 -21.27 34.55
N SER A 17 35.56 -21.01 33.36
CA SER A 17 34.35 -21.64 32.84
C SER A 17 34.54 -22.00 31.36
N PRO A 18 34.07 -23.17 30.88
CA PRO A 18 34.14 -23.55 29.47
C PRO A 18 33.09 -22.83 28.58
N GLU A 19 32.35 -21.86 29.11
CA GLU A 19 31.28 -21.15 28.39
C GLU A 19 31.77 -19.83 27.76
N LEU A 20 31.52 -19.67 26.46
CA LEU A 20 31.87 -18.50 25.66
C LEU A 20 30.62 -17.88 25.03
N ASP A 21 30.40 -16.59 25.29
CA ASP A 21 29.34 -15.80 24.67
C ASP A 21 29.91 -15.00 23.50
N VAL A 22 29.42 -15.27 22.29
CA VAL A 22 29.87 -14.58 21.08
C VAL A 22 28.80 -13.59 20.64
N THR A 23 29.13 -12.30 20.63
CA THR A 23 28.26 -11.24 20.11
C THR A 23 28.72 -10.82 18.71
N VAL A 24 28.01 -11.28 17.67
CA VAL A 24 28.27 -10.86 16.28
C VAL A 24 27.24 -9.80 15.89
N GLY A 25 27.71 -8.60 15.52
CA GLY A 25 26.85 -7.55 15.01
C GLY A 25 26.28 -7.92 13.64
N LEU A 26 24.95 -7.91 13.49
CA LEU A 26 24.30 -8.12 12.20
C LEU A 26 24.61 -6.96 11.24
N LEU A 27 24.92 -7.29 9.99
CA LEU A 27 25.06 -6.30 8.91
C LEU A 27 23.68 -5.68 8.62
N GLY A 28 23.58 -4.36 8.76
CA GLY A 28 22.33 -3.62 8.63
C GLY A 28 21.92 -3.00 9.96
N GLY A 29 22.59 -1.91 10.32
CA GLY A 29 22.24 -1.11 11.50
C GLY A 29 20.83 -0.50 11.42
N LYS A 30 20.50 0.30 12.43
CA LYS A 30 19.21 0.97 12.59
C LYS A 30 18.78 1.73 11.30
N VAL A 31 17.71 1.27 10.67
CA VAL A 31 17.16 1.90 9.45
C VAL A 31 16.56 3.27 9.75
N HIS A 32 16.88 4.27 8.92
CA HIS A 32 16.27 5.61 9.00
C HIS A 32 14.89 5.61 8.31
N GLY A 33 13.91 6.28 8.93
CA GLY A 33 12.53 6.34 8.45
C GLY A 33 11.58 5.68 9.45
N SER A 34 10.82 6.49 10.16
CA SER A 34 9.83 5.98 11.12
C SER A 34 8.55 5.54 10.42
N LEU A 35 7.94 4.47 10.93
CA LEU A 35 6.61 4.01 10.51
C LEU A 35 5.47 4.92 11.04
N ALA A 36 5.80 6.01 11.73
CA ALA A 36 4.86 6.90 12.41
C ALA A 36 3.79 7.52 11.49
N ARG A 37 4.04 7.59 10.18
CA ARG A 37 3.11 8.15 9.19
C ARG A 37 2.31 7.09 8.42
N ALA A 38 2.50 5.80 8.71
CA ALA A 38 1.76 4.73 8.05
C ALA A 38 0.25 4.89 8.29
N GLY A 39 -0.53 4.95 7.21
CA GLY A 39 -1.99 5.04 7.30
C GLY A 39 -2.57 6.42 7.66
N LYS A 40 -1.74 7.46 7.88
CA LYS A 40 -2.20 8.81 8.29
C LYS A 40 -3.35 9.33 7.43
N VAL A 41 -3.22 9.28 6.11
CA VAL A 41 -4.23 9.82 5.18
C VAL A 41 -5.53 9.00 5.22
N LYS A 42 -5.42 7.66 5.31
CA LYS A 42 -6.57 6.77 5.37
C LYS A 42 -7.41 6.99 6.64
N GLY A 43 -6.77 7.37 7.75
CA GLY A 43 -7.45 7.72 9.01
C GLY A 43 -8.03 9.12 9.04
N GLN A 44 -7.40 10.08 8.35
CA GLN A 44 -7.90 11.46 8.27
C GLN A 44 -9.10 11.62 7.33
N THR A 45 -9.17 10.84 6.25
CA THR A 45 -10.31 10.93 5.31
C THR A 45 -11.59 10.38 5.93
N PRO A 46 -12.73 11.11 5.86
CA PRO A 46 -14.00 10.60 6.37
C PRO A 46 -14.41 9.32 5.64
N LYS A 47 -14.91 8.34 6.38
CA LYS A 47 -15.39 7.07 5.82
C LYS A 47 -16.78 7.26 5.21
N VAL A 48 -16.84 7.58 3.92
CA VAL A 48 -18.12 7.72 3.21
C VAL A 48 -18.67 6.34 2.88
N GLU A 49 -19.90 6.06 3.33
CA GLU A 49 -20.62 4.83 3.01
C GLU A 49 -20.99 4.75 1.53
N LYS A 50 -21.05 3.52 1.00
CA LYS A 50 -21.47 3.31 -0.38
C LYS A 50 -22.98 3.52 -0.48
N LYS A 51 -23.40 4.54 -1.21
CA LYS A 51 -24.80 4.72 -1.60
C LYS A 51 -25.30 3.51 -2.39
N GLU A 52 -26.53 3.08 -2.10
CA GLU A 52 -27.18 2.03 -2.88
C GLU A 52 -27.36 2.50 -4.32
N LYS A 53 -26.93 1.67 -5.28
CA LYS A 53 -27.09 1.93 -6.71
C LYS A 53 -27.75 0.72 -7.35
N LYS A 54 -28.73 0.97 -8.22
CA LYS A 54 -29.39 -0.07 -9.01
C LYS A 54 -28.34 -0.96 -9.69
N LYS A 55 -28.54 -2.28 -9.64
CA LYS A 55 -27.66 -3.25 -10.28
C LYS A 55 -27.56 -2.93 -11.77
N LYS A 56 -26.34 -2.71 -12.27
CA LYS A 56 -26.10 -2.45 -13.69
C LYS A 56 -26.40 -3.71 -14.48
N LYS A 57 -27.13 -3.58 -15.60
CA LYS A 57 -27.29 -4.67 -16.56
C LYS A 57 -25.92 -5.10 -17.09
N THR A 58 -25.74 -6.39 -17.34
CA THR A 58 -24.49 -7.00 -17.84
C THR A 58 -24.71 -7.67 -19.20
N GLY A 59 -23.63 -8.10 -19.86
CA GLY A 59 -23.68 -8.84 -21.12
C GLY A 59 -24.32 -8.09 -22.29
N ARG A 60 -25.11 -8.81 -23.09
CA ARG A 60 -25.75 -8.30 -24.31
C ARG A 60 -26.66 -7.10 -24.03
N ALA A 61 -27.39 -7.12 -22.92
CA ALA A 61 -28.26 -6.02 -22.53
C ALA A 61 -27.47 -4.72 -22.28
N LYS A 62 -26.29 -4.81 -21.63
CA LYS A 62 -25.40 -3.66 -21.43
C LYS A 62 -24.87 -3.11 -22.76
N ARG A 63 -24.47 -3.99 -23.68
CA ARG A 63 -23.95 -3.61 -25.00
C ARG A 63 -25.01 -2.89 -25.84
N ARG A 64 -26.27 -3.36 -25.82
CA ARG A 64 -27.39 -2.66 -26.48
C ARG A 64 -27.59 -1.24 -25.94
N ILE A 65 -27.60 -1.07 -24.62
CA ILE A 65 -27.73 0.27 -23.99
C ILE A 65 -26.55 1.17 -24.38
N GLN A 66 -25.33 0.63 -24.39
CA GLN A 66 -24.13 1.38 -24.77
C GLN A 66 -24.15 1.83 -26.23
N TYR A 67 -24.59 0.95 -27.15
CA TYR A 67 -24.76 1.29 -28.56
C TYR A 67 -25.78 2.41 -28.73
N ASN A 68 -26.96 2.24 -28.11
CA ASN A 68 -28.01 3.24 -28.20
C ASN A 68 -27.51 4.60 -27.70
N ARG A 69 -26.86 4.64 -26.53
CA ARG A 69 -26.33 5.88 -25.93
C ARG A 69 -25.19 6.54 -26.73
N ARG A 70 -24.45 5.79 -27.55
CA ARG A 70 -23.30 6.31 -28.31
C ARG A 70 -23.65 6.71 -29.73
N PHE A 71 -24.61 6.01 -30.36
CA PHE A 71 -24.83 6.10 -31.79
C PHE A 71 -26.29 6.39 -32.14
N SER A 72 -27.26 5.66 -31.57
CA SER A 72 -28.66 5.79 -32.02
C SER A 72 -29.42 6.95 -31.36
N SER A 73 -29.19 7.21 -30.08
CA SER A 73 -29.91 8.24 -29.30
C SER A 73 -29.14 9.55 -29.21
N VAL A 74 -28.06 9.70 -29.97
CA VAL A 74 -27.24 10.92 -29.99
C VAL A 74 -27.66 11.74 -31.20
N VAL A 75 -28.45 12.78 -30.98
CA VAL A 75 -28.56 13.87 -31.95
C VAL A 75 -27.28 14.69 -31.83
N GLN A 76 -26.51 14.83 -32.91
CA GLN A 76 -25.34 15.70 -32.93
C GLN A 76 -25.84 17.14 -32.74
N ALA A 77 -25.83 17.60 -31.49
CA ALA A 77 -26.03 19.01 -31.20
C ALA A 77 -24.88 19.80 -31.84
N TYR A 78 -25.21 20.93 -32.46
CA TYR A 78 -24.20 21.83 -33.01
C TYR A 78 -23.25 22.29 -31.90
N GLY A 79 -21.94 22.14 -32.11
CA GLY A 79 -20.89 22.53 -31.16
C GLY A 79 -19.92 21.40 -30.78
N ARG A 80 -19.07 21.67 -29.78
CA ARG A 80 -18.03 20.72 -29.36
C ARG A 80 -18.64 19.52 -28.64
N ARG A 81 -18.25 18.30 -29.06
CA ARG A 81 -18.70 17.04 -28.45
C ARG A 81 -18.33 16.98 -26.96
N ARG A 82 -19.33 16.91 -26.08
CA ARG A 82 -19.13 16.71 -24.63
C ARG A 82 -18.79 15.24 -24.33
N GLY A 83 -17.90 15.04 -23.37
CA GLY A 83 -17.51 13.72 -22.89
C GLY A 83 -18.59 13.05 -22.03
N PRO A 84 -18.62 11.72 -21.94
CA PRO A 84 -19.66 10.96 -21.24
C PRO A 84 -19.66 11.09 -19.71
N ASN A 85 -18.65 11.74 -19.12
CA ASN A 85 -18.52 12.01 -17.69
C ASN A 85 -18.17 13.48 -17.43
N ALA A 86 -18.57 14.36 -18.34
CA ALA A 86 -18.48 15.80 -18.11
C ALA A 86 -19.57 16.20 -17.10
N ASN A 87 -19.18 16.92 -16.05
CA ASN A 87 -20.15 17.48 -15.12
C ASN A 87 -20.89 18.63 -15.83
N SER A 88 -22.22 18.63 -15.74
CA SER A 88 -23.01 19.80 -16.08
C SER A 88 -22.86 20.79 -14.92
N THR A 89 -22.01 21.79 -15.12
CA THR A 89 -22.02 23.02 -14.32
C THR A 89 -23.32 23.75 -14.52
#